data_AF-A0A349SJA3-F1
#
_entry.id   AF-A0A349SJA3-F1
#
_cell.length_a   1.000
_cell.length_b   1.000
_cell.length_c   1.000
_cell.angle_alpha   90.00
_cell.angle_beta   90.00
_cell.angle_gamma   90.00
#
_symmetry.space_group_name_H-M   'P 1'
#
loop_
_entity.id
_entity.type
_entity.pdbx_description
1 polymer ?
#
loop_
_entity_poly.entity_id
_entity_poly.type
_entity_poly.pdbx_seq_one_letter_code
_entity_poly.pdbx_strand_id
1 'polypeptide(L)' 'GYRVVTMDYAADKADIFVTATGNYHVITADHLRAMKNQAIVCNIG' A
#
# COMPACT_ATOMS: atom_id res chain seq x y z
N GLY A 1 -8.45 14.20 11.29
CA GLY A 1 -9.00 13.50 10.12
C GLY A 1 -7.92 12.67 9.45
N TYR A 2 -8.27 11.92 8.40
CA TYR A 2 -7.32 11.07 7.67
C TYR A 2 -6.72 11.81 6.46
N ARG A 3 -5.46 11.54 6.14
CA ARG A 3 -4.85 12.03 4.90
C ARG A 3 -5.27 11.11 3.76
N VAL A 4 -5.89 11.67 2.73
CA VAL A 4 -6.16 10.97 1.47
C VAL A 4 -4.97 11.19 0.57
N VAL A 5 -4.25 10.13 0.24
CA VAL A 5 -3.03 10.16 -0.58
C VAL A 5 -3.07 9.04 -1.61
N THR A 6 -2.27 9.17 -2.67
CA THR A 6 -2.13 8.12 -3.69
C THR A 6 -1.24 6.99 -3.20
N MET A 7 -1.36 5.83 -3.86
CA MET A 7 -0.54 4.66 -3.53
C MET A 7 0.94 4.89 -3.86
N ASP A 8 1.23 5.58 -4.95
CA ASP A 8 2.59 6.02 -5.31
C ASP A 8 3.24 6.88 -4.23
N TYR A 9 2.46 7.77 -3.60
CA TYR A 9 2.98 8.61 -2.51
C TYR A 9 3.24 7.81 -1.24
N ALA A 10 2.39 6.82 -0.95
CA ALA A 10 2.42 6.08 0.30
C ALA A 10 3.42 4.90 0.30
N ALA A 11 3.76 4.37 -0.87
CA ALA A 11 4.54 3.14 -1.03
C ALA A 11 5.86 3.13 -0.25
N ASP A 12 6.65 4.22 -0.29
CA ASP A 12 7.94 4.35 0.40
C ASP A 12 7.85 4.88 1.85
N LYS A 13 6.64 5.23 2.33
CA LYS A 13 6.43 5.92 3.61
C LYS A 13 5.73 5.08 4.66
N ALA A 14 4.83 4.20 4.28
CA ALA A 14 4.05 3.42 5.23
C ALA A 14 4.77 2.15 5.69
N ASP A 15 4.45 1.72 6.91
CA ASP A 15 5.00 0.51 7.53
C ASP A 15 4.01 -0.67 7.42
N ILE A 16 2.71 -0.39 7.32
CA ILE A 16 1.63 -1.39 7.18
C ILE A 16 0.68 -0.95 6.06
N PHE A 17 0.40 -1.86 5.14
CA PHE A 17 -0.52 -1.69 4.04
C PHE A 17 -1.66 -2.72 4.16
N VAL A 18 -2.89 -2.23 4.09
CA VAL A 18 -4.10 -3.05 4.08
C VAL A 18 -4.94 -2.65 2.88
N THR A 19 -5.20 -3.59 1.96
CA THR A 19 -6.16 -3.36 0.86
C THR A 19 -7.56 -3.78 1.28
N ALA A 20 -8.55 -2.92 1.01
CA ALA A 20 -9.96 -3.14 1.39
C ALA A 20 -10.91 -2.55 0.31
N THR A 21 -10.59 -2.76 -0.96
CA THR A 21 -11.23 -2.04 -2.08
C THR A 21 -12.14 -2.89 -2.96
N GLY A 22 -12.05 -4.22 -2.88
CA GLY A 22 -12.73 -5.13 -3.82
C GLY A 22 -12.27 -5.00 -5.28
N ASN A 23 -11.09 -4.41 -5.52
CA ASN A 23 -10.58 -4.10 -6.86
C ASN A 23 -9.27 -4.83 -7.17
N TYR A 24 -8.91 -4.88 -8.45
CA TYR A 24 -7.73 -5.56 -8.97
C TYR A 24 -6.50 -4.65 -8.98
N HIS A 25 -5.33 -5.21 -8.65
CA HIS A 25 -4.03 -4.52 -8.75
C HIS A 25 -3.90 -3.20 -7.96
N VAL A 26 -4.52 -3.14 -6.78
CA VAL A 26 -4.43 -1.98 -5.87
C VAL A 26 -2.99 -1.75 -5.40
N ILE A 27 -2.29 -2.83 -5.08
CA ILE A 27 -0.85 -2.84 -4.81
C ILE A 27 -0.18 -3.66 -5.91
N THR A 28 0.71 -3.02 -6.67
CA THR A 28 1.45 -3.63 -7.78
C THR A 28 2.85 -4.05 -7.34
N ALA A 29 3.57 -4.78 -8.20
CA ALA A 29 4.96 -5.14 -7.93
C ALA A 29 5.87 -3.91 -7.79
N ASP A 30 5.59 -2.82 -8.50
CA ASP A 30 6.38 -1.59 -8.39
C ASP A 30 6.15 -0.89 -7.05
N HIS A 31 4.91 -0.91 -6.54
CA HIS A 31 4.64 -0.43 -5.18
C HIS A 31 5.41 -1.25 -4.15
N LEU A 32 5.42 -2.59 -4.25
CA LEU A 32 6.15 -3.47 -3.33
C LEU A 32 7.65 -3.21 -3.33
N ARG A 33 8.26 -2.96 -4.50
CA ARG A 33 9.69 -2.65 -4.60
C ARG A 33 10.07 -1.31 -3.96
N ALA A 34 9.14 -0.36 -3.94
CA ALA A 34 9.33 0.94 -3.32
C ALA A 34 9.12 0.92 -1.79
N MET A 35 8.56 -0.16 -1.23
CA MET A 35 8.28 -0.24 0.20
C MET A 35 9.55 -0.29 1.05
N LYS A 36 9.39 0.19 2.29
CA LYS A 36 10.41 0.03 3.33
C LYS A 36 10.73 -1.46 3.53
N ASN A 37 11.99 -1.75 3.84
CA ASN A 37 12.37 -3.08 4.29
C ASN A 37 11.52 -3.47 5.51
N GLN A 38 10.99 -4.71 5.50
CA GLN A 38 10.07 -5.23 6.52
C GLN A 38 8.69 -4.53 6.62
N ALA A 39 8.26 -3.79 5.61
CA ALA A 39 6.88 -3.36 5.52
C ALA A 39 5.93 -4.57 5.49
N ILE A 40 4.78 -4.44 6.16
CA ILE A 40 3.75 -5.49 6.24
C ILE A 40 2.67 -5.17 5.22
N VAL A 41 2.29 -6.17 4.43
CA VAL A 41 1.22 -6.06 3.43
C VAL A 41 0.20 -7.14 3.67
N CYS A 42 -1.08 -6.78 3.71
CA CYS A 42 -2.19 -7.74 3.76
C CYS A 42 -3.40 -7.25 2.94
N ASN A 43 -4.29 -8.19 2.64
CA ASN A 43 -5.58 -7.93 2.01
C ASN A 43 -6.72 -8.38 2.92
N ILE A 44 -7.76 -7.54 3.03
CA ILE A 44 -9.03 -7.84 3.70
C ILE A 44 -10.24 -7.45 2.84
N GLY A 45 -9.99 -7.09 1.57
CA GLY A 45 -11.03 -6.86 0.56
C GLY A 45 -11.44 -8.14 -0.17
#